data_AF-A0A411YZ73-F1
#
_entry.id   AF-A0A411YZ73-F1
#
_cell.length_a   1.000
_cell.length_b   1.000
_cell.length_c   1.000
_cell.angle_alpha   90.00
_cell.angle_beta   90.00
_cell.angle_gamma   90.00
#
_symmetry.space_group_name_H-M   'P 1'
#
loop_
_entity.id
_entity.type
_entity.pdbx_description
1 polymer ?
#
loop_
_entity_poly.entity_id
_entity_poly.type
_entity_poly.pdbx_seq_one_letter_code
_entity_poly.pdbx_strand_id
1 'polypeptide(L)'
;MAIVNATPDGNAPLPKGPGDAPGPFVGIGLPQALAVALAGKRRIMALDPEAIATAGLDQIEDPMVGCLLLGGKVDALDIIADLIEAGYRGPVTVVAPPLPNPKMVERELSRAAKPMTVKLVVR
;
A
#
# COMPACT_ATOMS: atom_id res chain seq x y z
N MET A 1 6.84 38.58 43.00
CA MET A 1 6.03 38.19 41.84
C MET A 1 6.04 36.68 41.76
N ALA A 2 4.90 36.04 42.02
CA ALA A 2 4.74 34.60 41.99
C ALA A 2 4.44 34.15 40.55
N ILE A 3 5.11 33.09 40.08
CA ILE A 3 4.66 32.33 38.92
C ILE A 3 4.34 30.93 39.42
N VAL A 4 3.05 30.61 39.33
CA VAL A 4 2.38 29.38 39.74
C VAL A 4 2.86 28.21 38.86
N ASN A 5 3.33 27.14 39.51
CA ASN A 5 3.53 25.84 38.89
C ASN A 5 2.15 25.23 38.58
N ALA A 6 1.82 25.12 37.29
CA ALA A 6 0.70 24.29 36.85
C ALA A 6 1.14 22.83 36.84
N THR A 7 0.55 22.04 37.71
CA THR A 7 0.60 20.56 37.72
C THR A 7 0.12 20.04 36.36
N PRO A 8 0.82 19.13 35.68
CA PRO A 8 0.24 18.46 34.53
C PRO A 8 -0.72 17.38 35.02
N ASP A 9 -2.01 17.58 34.73
CA ASP A 9 -3.05 16.58 34.88
C ASP A 9 -2.64 15.26 34.20
N GLY A 10 -2.56 14.20 35.00
CA GLY A 10 -2.15 12.86 34.59
C GLY A 10 -3.20 12.08 33.79
N ASN A 11 -3.73 12.66 32.71
CA ASN A 11 -4.58 11.89 31.77
C ASN A 11 -4.62 12.44 30.33
N ALA A 12 -3.62 13.21 29.90
CA ALA A 12 -3.44 13.50 28.48
C ALA A 12 -2.61 12.38 27.83
N PRO A 13 -3.05 11.76 26.71
CA PRO A 13 -2.18 10.88 25.95
C PRO A 13 -0.90 11.64 25.58
N LEU A 14 0.24 11.08 25.95
CA LEU A 14 1.55 11.59 25.53
C LEU A 14 1.54 11.77 24.00
N PRO A 15 2.14 12.84 23.45
CA PRO A 15 2.35 12.92 22.01
C PRO A 15 3.13 11.68 21.57
N LYS A 16 2.55 10.91 20.65
CA LYS A 16 3.20 9.73 20.06
C LYS A 16 4.56 10.16 19.53
N GLY A 17 5.60 9.41 19.88
CA GLY A 17 6.98 9.70 19.45
C GLY A 17 7.11 9.69 17.91
N PRO A 18 8.30 9.93 17.37
CA PRO A 18 8.55 10.06 15.93
C PRO A 18 8.38 8.75 15.11
N GLY A 19 7.58 7.79 15.59
CA GLY A 19 7.26 6.50 14.97
C GLY A 19 5.92 6.43 14.22
N ASP A 20 5.28 7.57 13.94
CA ASP A 20 3.95 7.65 13.28
C ASP A 20 4.01 7.84 11.74
N ALA A 21 5.19 7.65 11.12
CA ALA A 21 5.30 7.74 9.66
C ALA A 21 4.78 6.44 9.02
N PRO A 22 3.78 6.50 8.12
CA PRO A 22 3.25 5.30 7.47
C PRO A 22 4.36 4.61 6.66
N GLY A 23 4.29 3.27 6.58
CA GLY A 23 5.24 2.46 5.81
C GLY A 23 5.27 2.83 4.32
N PRO A 24 6.23 2.28 3.54
CA PRO A 24 6.41 2.71 2.16
C PRO A 24 5.21 2.33 1.27
N PHE A 25 5.03 3.11 0.20
CA PHE A 25 4.22 2.73 -0.94
C PHE A 25 5.12 2.03 -1.96
N VAL A 26 4.91 0.74 -2.16
CA VAL A 26 5.68 -0.11 -3.07
C VAL A 26 4.96 -0.19 -4.41
N GLY A 27 5.47 0.51 -5.42
CA GLY A 27 4.97 0.45 -6.79
C GLY A 27 5.60 -0.71 -7.55
N ILE A 28 4.81 -1.72 -7.92
CA ILE A 28 5.26 -2.90 -8.68
C ILE A 28 4.86 -2.72 -10.14
N GLY A 29 5.86 -2.56 -11.01
CA GLY A 29 5.62 -2.28 -12.44
C GLY A 29 4.81 -1.01 -12.71
N LEU A 30 4.73 -0.11 -11.71
CA LEU A 30 3.90 1.08 -11.74
C LEU A 30 4.69 2.29 -12.26
N PRO A 31 4.20 3.05 -13.25
CA PRO A 31 4.85 4.29 -13.68
C PRO A 31 5.06 5.26 -12.51
N GLN A 32 6.24 5.89 -12.43
CA GLN A 32 6.61 6.78 -11.32
C GLN A 32 5.58 7.88 -11.04
N ALA A 33 5.00 8.47 -12.09
CA ALA A 33 3.98 9.51 -11.95
C ALA A 33 2.72 9.01 -11.22
N LEU A 34 2.29 7.77 -11.50
CA LEU A 34 1.15 7.15 -10.80
C LEU A 34 1.52 6.77 -9.37
N ALA A 35 2.72 6.26 -9.13
CA ALA A 35 3.20 5.99 -7.77
C ALA A 35 3.18 7.26 -6.91
N VAL A 36 3.66 8.39 -7.44
CA VAL A 36 3.61 9.71 -6.76
C VAL A 36 2.18 10.14 -6.47
N ALA A 37 1.25 9.95 -7.42
CA ALA A 37 -0.14 10.33 -7.24
C ALA A 37 -0.88 9.48 -6.17
N LEU A 38 -0.41 8.26 -5.91
CA LEU A 38 -1.08 7.30 -5.02
C LEU A 38 -0.45 7.20 -3.63
N ALA A 39 0.87 7.43 -3.51
CA ALA A 39 1.60 7.24 -2.25
C ALA A 39 1.19 8.20 -1.13
N GLY A 40 0.60 9.36 -1.46
CA GLY A 40 0.24 10.37 -0.47
C GLY A 40 1.49 10.88 0.28
N LYS A 41 1.55 10.63 1.59
CA LYS A 41 2.70 10.99 2.44
C LYS A 41 3.73 9.86 2.61
N ARG A 42 3.49 8.68 2.03
CA ARG A 42 4.36 7.51 2.14
C ARG A 42 5.61 7.68 1.27
N ARG A 43 6.75 7.14 1.74
CA ARG A 43 7.95 7.00 0.90
C ARG A 43 7.66 6.03 -0.24
N ILE A 44 8.06 6.37 -1.47
CA ILE A 44 7.87 5.50 -2.63
C ILE A 44 9.06 4.55 -2.76
N MET A 45 8.77 3.28 -3.00
CA MET A 45 9.74 2.27 -3.43
C MET A 45 9.25 1.69 -4.76
N ALA A 46 10.09 1.72 -5.79
CA ALA A 46 9.81 1.03 -7.04
C ALA A 46 10.36 -0.40 -6.93
N LEU A 47 9.58 -1.37 -7.40
CA LEU A 47 9.95 -2.77 -7.42
C LEU A 47 9.59 -3.37 -8.78
N ASP A 48 10.51 -4.13 -9.35
CA ASP A 48 10.22 -4.93 -10.54
C ASP A 48 9.40 -6.17 -10.16
N PRO A 49 8.44 -6.62 -10.98
CA PRO A 49 7.64 -7.81 -10.68
C PRO A 49 8.48 -9.04 -10.35
N GLU A 50 9.57 -9.25 -11.08
CA GLU A 50 10.47 -10.40 -10.90
C GLU A 50 11.17 -10.39 -9.53
N ALA A 51 11.18 -9.27 -8.82
CA ALA A 51 11.84 -9.12 -7.52
C ALA A 51 10.91 -9.38 -6.31
N ILE A 52 9.60 -9.58 -6.52
CA ILE A 52 8.61 -9.75 -5.43
C ILE A 52 9.03 -10.83 -4.43
N ALA A 53 9.42 -12.01 -4.93
CA ALA A 53 9.77 -13.17 -4.10
C ALA A 53 10.96 -12.91 -3.15
N THR A 54 11.86 -12.00 -3.53
CA THR A 54 13.08 -11.69 -2.77
C THR A 54 13.04 -10.37 -2.01
N ALA A 55 11.98 -9.58 -2.19
CA ALA A 55 11.89 -8.22 -1.65
C ALA A 55 11.60 -8.15 -0.15
N GLY A 56 11.19 -9.26 0.48
CA GLY A 56 10.86 -9.32 1.91
C GLY A 56 9.72 -8.38 2.30
N LEU A 57 8.70 -8.25 1.44
CA LEU A 57 7.58 -7.32 1.64
C LEU A 57 6.76 -7.64 2.90
N ASP A 58 6.77 -8.90 3.35
CA ASP A 58 6.18 -9.37 4.61
C ASP A 58 6.93 -8.87 5.86
N GLN A 59 8.20 -8.50 5.71
CA GLN A 59 9.07 -7.99 6.79
C GLN A 59 9.06 -6.46 6.90
N ILE A 60 8.43 -5.77 5.94
CA ILE A 60 8.31 -4.31 5.98
C ILE A 60 7.14 -3.95 6.90
N GLU A 61 7.32 -2.96 7.75
CA GLU A 61 6.26 -2.43 8.61
C GLU A 61 5.29 -1.53 7.82
N ASP A 62 4.00 -1.85 7.89
CA ASP A 62 2.89 -1.15 7.21
C ASP A 62 3.12 -0.77 5.72
N PRO A 63 3.66 -1.66 4.85
CA PRO A 63 3.79 -1.37 3.42
C PRO A 63 2.43 -1.40 2.73
N MET A 64 2.27 -0.52 1.75
CA MET A 64 1.14 -0.54 0.82
C MET A 64 1.65 -0.83 -0.59
N VAL A 65 1.08 -1.81 -1.27
CA VAL A 65 1.48 -2.15 -2.64
C VAL A 65 0.56 -1.47 -3.65
N GLY A 66 1.13 -1.04 -4.78
CA GLY A 66 0.38 -0.53 -5.93
C GLY A 66 0.86 -1.14 -7.25
N CYS A 67 -0.05 -1.55 -8.12
CA CYS A 67 0.26 -2.07 -9.45
C CYS A 67 -0.79 -1.67 -10.49
N LEU A 68 -0.50 -1.92 -11.77
CA LEU A 68 -1.47 -1.74 -12.85
C LEU A 68 -2.38 -2.97 -12.95
N LEU A 69 -3.65 -2.75 -13.27
CA LEU A 69 -4.58 -3.83 -13.63
C LEU A 69 -4.05 -4.60 -14.85
N LEU A 70 -3.58 -3.85 -15.86
CA LEU A 70 -3.01 -4.36 -17.09
C LEU A 70 -1.64 -3.69 -17.26
N GLY A 71 -0.58 -4.40 -16.90
CA GLY A 71 0.79 -4.00 -17.20
C GLY A 71 1.25 -4.51 -18.56
N GLY A 72 2.40 -4.04 -19.03
CA GLY A 72 2.94 -4.47 -20.33
C GLY A 72 3.42 -5.92 -20.36
N LYS A 73 3.92 -6.43 -19.22
CA LYS A 73 4.48 -7.79 -19.08
C LYS A 73 3.73 -8.67 -18.08
N VAL A 74 3.17 -8.07 -17.04
CA VAL A 74 2.45 -8.73 -15.95
C VAL A 74 1.17 -7.96 -15.67
N ASP A 75 0.12 -8.67 -15.29
CA ASP A 75 -1.13 -8.07 -14.85
C ASP A 75 -1.29 -8.09 -13.32
N ALA A 76 -2.37 -7.50 -12.80
CA ALA A 76 -2.58 -7.45 -11.36
C ALA A 76 -2.80 -8.83 -10.72
N LEU A 77 -3.34 -9.81 -11.45
CA LEU A 77 -3.56 -11.15 -10.93
C LEU A 77 -2.22 -11.89 -10.78
N ASP A 78 -1.31 -11.74 -11.74
CA ASP A 78 0.06 -12.28 -11.64
C ASP A 78 0.75 -11.72 -10.39
N ILE A 79 0.74 -10.38 -10.22
CA ILE A 79 1.34 -9.72 -9.06
C ILE A 79 0.67 -10.18 -7.76
N ILE A 80 -0.66 -10.34 -7.72
CA ILE A 80 -1.37 -10.83 -6.54
C ILE A 80 -0.92 -12.25 -6.18
N ALA A 81 -0.75 -13.13 -7.17
CA ALA A 81 -0.27 -14.49 -6.93
C ALA A 81 1.13 -14.48 -6.31
N ASP A 82 2.05 -13.73 -6.91
CA ASP A 82 3.44 -13.61 -6.43
C ASP A 82 3.50 -13.02 -5.01
N LEU A 83 2.66 -12.03 -4.71
CA LEU A 83 2.55 -11.45 -3.36
C LEU A 83 2.05 -12.47 -2.33
N ILE A 84 1.08 -13.31 -2.71
CA ILE A 84 0.55 -14.35 -1.82
C ILE A 84 1.66 -15.35 -1.48
N GLU A 85 2.39 -15.82 -2.51
CA GLU A 85 3.50 -16.75 -2.40
C GLU A 85 4.65 -16.17 -1.57
N ALA A 86 4.96 -14.89 -1.76
CA ALA A 86 5.95 -14.14 -0.97
C ALA A 86 5.50 -13.83 0.47
N GLY A 87 4.30 -14.28 0.88
CA GLY A 87 3.82 -14.09 2.26
C GLY A 87 3.24 -12.70 2.54
N TYR A 88 3.10 -11.82 1.55
CA TYR A 88 2.53 -10.50 1.73
C TYR A 88 1.02 -10.58 2.03
N ARG A 89 0.56 -9.79 3.01
CA ARG A 89 -0.85 -9.79 3.49
C ARG A 89 -1.43 -8.37 3.62
N GLY A 90 -0.67 -7.36 3.22
CA GLY A 90 -1.04 -5.95 3.36
C GLY A 90 -2.01 -5.46 2.28
N PRO A 91 -2.30 -4.14 2.27
CA PRO A 91 -3.19 -3.54 1.29
C PRO A 91 -2.56 -3.41 -0.11
N VAL A 92 -3.35 -3.72 -1.14
CA VAL A 92 -2.98 -3.60 -2.56
C VAL A 92 -3.92 -2.62 -3.27
N THR A 93 -3.35 -1.63 -3.93
CA THR A 93 -4.06 -0.70 -4.82
C THR A 93 -3.81 -1.07 -6.28
N VAL A 94 -4.87 -1.46 -6.99
CA VAL A 94 -4.81 -1.79 -8.41
C VAL A 94 -5.31 -0.60 -9.24
N VAL A 95 -4.48 -0.11 -10.14
CA VAL A 95 -4.82 1.02 -11.01
C VAL A 95 -5.31 0.51 -12.35
N ALA A 96 -6.54 0.87 -12.73
CA ALA A 96 -7.15 0.45 -13.97
C ALA A 96 -7.45 1.65 -14.88
N PRO A 97 -7.40 1.46 -16.22
CA PRO A 97 -8.04 2.40 -17.14
C PRO A 97 -9.56 2.40 -16.95
N PRO A 98 -10.34 3.28 -17.62
CA PRO A 98 -11.79 3.21 -17.61
C PRO A 98 -12.31 1.81 -17.98
N LEU A 99 -13.12 1.23 -17.09
CA LEU A 99 -13.68 -0.11 -17.28
C LEU A 99 -15.19 -0.04 -17.51
N PRO A 100 -15.76 -0.94 -18.34
CA PRO A 100 -17.20 -1.02 -18.55
C PRO A 100 -17.95 -1.45 -17.27
N ASN A 101 -17.31 -2.25 -16.40
CA ASN A 101 -17.89 -2.65 -15.11
C ASN A 101 -16.80 -2.78 -14.02
N PRO A 102 -16.40 -1.68 -13.38
CA PRO A 102 -15.35 -1.69 -12.35
C PRO A 102 -15.69 -2.58 -11.15
N LYS A 103 -16.96 -2.65 -10.74
CA LYS A 103 -17.40 -3.45 -9.59
C LYS A 103 -17.21 -4.96 -9.82
N MET A 104 -17.40 -5.41 -11.06
CA MET A 104 -17.11 -6.80 -11.42
C MET A 104 -15.62 -7.10 -11.26
N VAL A 105 -14.75 -6.25 -11.79
CA VAL A 105 -13.29 -6.42 -11.71
C VAL A 105 -12.80 -6.37 -10.26
N GLU A 106 -13.25 -5.41 -9.48
CA GLU A 106 -12.91 -5.30 -8.05
C GLU A 106 -13.31 -6.57 -7.28
N ARG A 107 -14.48 -7.16 -7.58
CA ARG A 107 -14.91 -8.42 -6.97
C ARG A 107 -13.99 -9.59 -7.35
N GLU A 108 -13.60 -9.71 -8.62
CA GLU A 108 -12.71 -10.80 -9.04
C GLU A 108 -11.30 -10.63 -8.45
N LEU A 109 -10.76 -9.40 -8.41
CA LEU A 109 -9.49 -9.11 -7.73
C LEU A 109 -9.57 -9.46 -6.24
N SER A 110 -10.66 -9.09 -5.56
CA SER A 110 -10.86 -9.42 -4.14
C SER A 110 -10.94 -10.94 -3.90
N ARG A 111 -11.49 -11.70 -4.85
CA ARG A 111 -11.55 -13.17 -4.78
C ARG A 111 -10.18 -13.82 -4.99
N ALA A 112 -9.33 -13.25 -5.85
CA ALA A 112 -7.97 -13.72 -6.05
C ALA A 112 -7.09 -13.38 -4.83
N ALA A 113 -7.23 -12.18 -4.29
CA ALA A 113 -6.44 -11.65 -3.20
C ALA A 113 -7.03 -11.94 -1.80
N LYS A 114 -7.60 -13.13 -1.56
CA LYS A 114 -8.23 -13.48 -0.28
C LYS A 114 -7.47 -13.08 0.99
N PRO A 115 -6.13 -13.19 1.06
CA PRO A 115 -5.41 -12.87 2.29
C PRO A 115 -4.98 -11.39 2.38
N MET A 116 -5.45 -10.54 1.46
CA MET A 116 -5.09 -9.12 1.33
C MET A 116 -6.36 -8.27 1.17
N THR A 117 -6.22 -6.97 1.44
CA THR A 117 -7.26 -6.00 1.06
C THR A 117 -6.91 -5.40 -0.30
N VAL A 118 -7.80 -5.55 -1.28
CA VAL A 118 -7.60 -4.94 -2.61
C VAL A 118 -8.55 -3.77 -2.81
N LYS A 119 -8.03 -2.70 -3.38
CA LYS A 119 -8.82 -1.55 -3.84
C LYS A 119 -8.54 -1.30 -5.31
N LEU A 120 -9.60 -1.17 -6.10
CA LEU A 120 -9.51 -0.77 -7.50
C LEU A 120 -9.60 0.77 -7.63
N VAL A 121 -8.68 1.37 -8.37
CA VAL A 121 -8.67 2.82 -8.66
C VAL A 121 -8.70 3.01 -10.17
N VAL A 122 -9.77 3.61 -10.68
CA VAL A 122 -9.92 3.91 -12.12
C VAL A 122 -9.31 5.29 -12.41
N ARG A 123 -8.41 5.38 -13.39
CA ARG A 123 -7.72 6.62 -13.80
C ARG A 123 -7.58 6.72 -15.32
#